data_AF-A0AAV3R385-F1
#
_entry.id   AF-A0AAV3R385-F1
#
_cell.length_a   1.000
_cell.length_b   1.000
_cell.length_c   1.000
_cell.angle_alpha   90.00
_cell.angle_beta   90.00
_cell.angle_gamma   90.00
#
_symmetry.space_group_name_H-M   'P 1'
#
loop_
_entity.id
_entity.type
_entity.pdbx_description
1 polymer ?
#
loop_
_entity_poly.entity_id
_entity_poly.type
_entity_poly.pdbx_seq_one_letter_code
_entity_poly.pdbx_strand_id
1 'polypeptide(L)'
;MQVDVLGEDLQSKTLEEALKSCLIVNAPLLYRASCRVPFSVLKYAMTLDGKIAASSGHASWISSKVSRSRVFEMRGRSDAVVVGGNTVRRDNPRLTARHGDGHVPRRIVMSASLDLPDSAYVWDVDEVPTIVATQRGARKSFQKLLASKGVEVVEFDILNPRDVVEYLYDRGYLSILWECGGTLAASAISSGIIHKVHAFVAPKIIGGKNAPSPVGELGMVEMTQALELNDVHYEQIGPDMLVSGFLQPVPEMTPVIPSVEETFAIDPSVSPYESRIIAFYKTWDPYGALSNFSHHPISVPDGKEENFRWPSVEHYYQACKFIGVDDPAARQCLEDIINMKSPEEAARLGRRMQKKHPHLVRSDWEDVKLDIMYQALKYKFSSYPHLKSMLLSTAGSVLVEASPHDYFWGGGRDGEGLNYLGRLLMRLRSELLGESSTSTPQVRTLEHIKTEKVNLKNYKD
;
A
#
# COMPACT_ATOMS: atom_id res chain seq x y z
N MET A 1 56.18 17.45 -3.61
CA MET A 1 55.60 16.14 -3.26
C MET A 1 54.16 16.20 -3.70
N GLN A 2 53.89 15.69 -4.90
CA GLN A 2 52.54 15.64 -5.46
C GLN A 2 51.88 14.44 -4.81
N VAL A 3 50.87 14.67 -3.97
CA VAL A 3 50.09 13.60 -3.35
C VAL A 3 49.03 13.23 -4.38
N ASP A 4 49.24 12.13 -5.08
CA ASP A 4 48.16 11.47 -5.82
C ASP A 4 47.15 10.98 -4.79
N VAL A 5 46.03 11.71 -4.69
CA VAL A 5 44.84 11.18 -4.06
C VAL A 5 44.38 10.07 -4.99
N LEU A 6 44.33 8.83 -4.49
CA LEU A 6 43.75 7.67 -5.17
C LEU A 6 42.25 7.92 -5.43
N GLY A 7 41.95 8.78 -6.39
CA GLY A 7 40.68 8.93 -7.07
C GLY A 7 40.67 8.07 -8.33
N GLU A 8 41.22 6.86 -8.23
CA GLU A 8 41.22 5.87 -9.30
C GLU A 8 39.78 5.45 -9.58
N ASP A 9 39.23 6.03 -10.65
CA ASP A 9 38.13 5.51 -11.47
C ASP A 9 37.02 4.74 -10.72
N LEU A 10 36.32 5.43 -9.82
CA LEU A 10 35.12 4.93 -9.12
C LEU A 10 33.94 4.62 -10.08
N GLN A 11 34.11 4.82 -11.39
CA GLN A 11 33.12 4.51 -12.43
C GLN A 11 33.50 3.28 -13.27
N SER A 12 34.49 2.50 -12.81
CA SER A 12 34.77 1.19 -13.35
C SER A 12 33.56 0.27 -13.21
N LYS A 13 33.15 -0.36 -14.32
CA LYS A 13 32.10 -1.40 -14.36
C LYS A 13 32.29 -2.48 -13.28
N THR A 14 33.53 -2.85 -12.99
CA THR A 14 33.86 -3.84 -11.96
C THR A 14 33.49 -3.35 -10.56
N LEU A 15 33.67 -2.05 -10.28
CA LEU A 15 33.29 -1.48 -8.99
C LEU A 15 31.78 -1.37 -8.84
N GLU A 16 31.05 -0.98 -9.90
CA GLU A 16 29.59 -0.98 -9.91
C GLU A 16 29.01 -2.38 -9.65
N GLU A 17 29.55 -3.41 -10.31
CA GLU A 17 29.15 -4.81 -10.09
C GLU A 17 29.48 -5.28 -8.66
N ALA A 18 30.63 -4.89 -8.11
CA ALA A 18 31.01 -5.19 -6.74
C ALA A 18 30.10 -4.48 -5.72
N LEU A 19 29.80 -3.19 -5.93
CA LEU A 19 28.88 -2.42 -5.10
C LEU A 19 27.49 -3.03 -5.10
N LYS A 20 26.95 -3.34 -6.29
CA LYS A 20 25.66 -4.01 -6.44
C LYS A 20 25.63 -5.35 -5.69
N SER A 21 26.69 -6.14 -5.81
CA SER A 21 26.82 -7.41 -5.08
C SER A 21 26.84 -7.19 -3.56
N CYS A 22 27.56 -6.18 -3.08
CA CYS A 22 27.58 -5.79 -1.67
C CYS A 22 26.19 -5.36 -1.17
N LEU A 23 25.46 -4.55 -1.94
CA LEU A 23 24.10 -4.12 -1.60
C LEU A 23 23.16 -5.32 -1.51
N ILE A 24 23.18 -6.23 -2.49
CA ILE A 24 22.31 -7.42 -2.52
C ILE A 24 22.61 -8.35 -1.34
N VAL A 25 23.89 -8.60 -1.04
CA VAL A 25 24.29 -9.48 0.09
C VAL A 25 23.89 -8.87 1.43
N ASN A 26 24.01 -7.53 1.56
CA ASN A 26 23.67 -6.81 2.79
C ASN A 26 22.23 -6.31 2.83
N ALA A 27 21.39 -6.63 1.85
CA ALA A 27 20.01 -6.17 1.76
C ALA A 27 19.24 -6.36 3.08
N PRO A 28 19.34 -7.51 3.79
CA PRO A 28 18.66 -7.67 5.08
C PRO A 28 19.00 -6.60 6.11
N LEU A 29 20.29 -6.24 6.22
CA LEU A 29 20.78 -5.21 7.13
C LEU A 29 20.33 -3.82 6.69
N LEU A 30 20.45 -3.53 5.39
CA LEU A 30 20.13 -2.23 4.81
C LEU A 30 18.64 -1.90 4.98
N TYR A 31 17.73 -2.79 4.57
CA TYR A 31 16.30 -2.60 4.78
C TYR A 31 15.93 -2.49 6.26
N ARG A 32 16.55 -3.31 7.12
CA ARG A 32 16.29 -3.22 8.56
C ARG A 32 16.68 -1.85 9.13
N ALA A 33 17.81 -1.30 8.68
CA ALA A 33 18.29 0.00 9.12
C ALA A 33 17.42 1.15 8.60
N SER A 34 17.09 1.14 7.30
CA SER A 34 16.37 2.23 6.63
C SER A 34 14.86 2.21 6.93
N CYS A 35 14.23 1.04 6.85
CA CYS A 35 12.78 0.90 6.91
C CYS A 35 12.25 0.63 8.33
N ARG A 36 13.15 0.38 9.29
CA ARG A 36 12.82 0.04 10.69
C ARG A 36 11.90 -1.19 10.81
N VAL A 37 12.05 -2.13 9.88
CA VAL A 37 11.35 -3.42 9.85
C VAL A 37 12.30 -4.50 9.34
N PRO A 38 12.21 -5.77 9.80
CA PRO A 38 12.98 -6.88 9.25
C PRO A 38 12.80 -7.00 7.74
N PHE A 39 13.85 -7.45 7.07
CA PHE A 39 13.81 -7.72 5.65
C PHE A 39 12.90 -8.91 5.35
N SER A 40 11.70 -8.60 4.87
CA SER A 40 10.73 -9.62 4.47
C SER A 40 10.87 -10.05 3.01
N VAL A 41 10.86 -11.36 2.83
CA VAL A 41 10.86 -12.05 1.54
C VAL A 41 9.53 -12.77 1.37
N LEU A 42 8.76 -12.43 0.33
CA LEU A 42 7.58 -13.19 -0.05
C LEU A 42 7.97 -14.33 -0.99
N LYS A 43 7.68 -15.56 -0.57
CA LYS A 43 7.90 -16.76 -1.37
C LYS A 43 6.57 -17.43 -1.68
N TYR A 44 6.35 -17.74 -2.96
CA TYR A 44 5.24 -18.60 -3.38
C TYR A 44 5.67 -19.58 -4.47
N ALA A 45 4.90 -20.66 -4.61
CA ALA A 45 5.00 -21.60 -5.72
C ALA A 45 3.67 -21.65 -6.45
N MET A 46 3.70 -21.51 -7.78
CA MET A 46 2.51 -21.48 -8.62
C MET A 46 2.66 -22.36 -9.85
N THR A 47 1.53 -22.75 -10.43
CA THR A 47 1.44 -23.28 -11.79
C THR A 47 1.79 -22.17 -12.81
N LEU A 48 2.06 -22.54 -14.06
CA LEU A 48 2.40 -21.62 -15.15
C LEU A 48 1.29 -20.60 -15.40
N ASP A 49 0.03 -20.97 -15.16
CA ASP A 49 -1.15 -20.12 -15.24
C ASP A 49 -1.49 -19.39 -13.92
N GLY A 50 -0.55 -19.34 -12.98
CA GLY A 50 -0.61 -18.46 -11.82
C GLY A 50 -1.49 -18.95 -10.67
N LYS A 51 -1.62 -20.26 -10.45
CA LYS A 51 -2.42 -20.84 -9.36
C LYS A 51 -1.57 -21.50 -8.28
N ILE A 52 -1.93 -21.27 -7.01
CA ILE A 52 -1.24 -21.84 -5.83
C ILE A 52 -1.97 -23.04 -5.21
N ALA A 53 -3.14 -23.39 -5.71
CA ALA A 53 -3.87 -24.61 -5.37
C ALA A 53 -4.93 -24.91 -6.44
N ALA A 54 -5.46 -26.13 -6.46
CA ALA A 54 -6.70 -26.44 -7.17
C ALA A 54 -7.91 -25.71 -6.54
N SER A 55 -9.02 -25.60 -7.27
CA SER A 55 -10.28 -25.05 -6.73
C SER A 55 -10.81 -25.78 -5.49
N SER A 56 -10.44 -27.06 -5.31
CA SER A 56 -10.73 -27.84 -4.10
C SER A 56 -9.88 -27.44 -2.88
N GLY A 57 -8.85 -26.61 -3.08
CA GLY A 57 -7.87 -26.24 -2.08
C GLY A 57 -6.65 -27.16 -2.00
N HIS A 58 -6.59 -28.23 -2.80
CA HIS A 58 -5.44 -29.12 -2.84
C HIS A 58 -4.21 -28.43 -3.47
N ALA A 59 -3.15 -28.24 -2.67
CA ALA A 59 -1.95 -27.49 -3.05
C ALA A 59 -0.66 -28.33 -3.03
N SER A 60 -0.76 -29.64 -2.82
CA SER A 60 0.41 -30.50 -2.66
C SER A 60 1.25 -30.57 -3.93
N TRP A 61 2.55 -30.28 -3.76
CA TRP A 61 3.61 -30.50 -4.74
C TRP A 61 3.43 -29.77 -6.07
N ILE A 62 3.07 -28.48 -6.03
CA ILE A 62 3.12 -27.62 -7.21
C ILE A 62 4.54 -27.58 -7.77
N SER A 63 5.50 -27.11 -6.97
CA SER A 63 6.92 -27.10 -7.33
C SER A 63 7.60 -28.46 -7.10
N SER A 64 8.68 -28.69 -7.83
CA SER A 64 9.49 -29.89 -7.83
C SER A 64 10.22 -30.14 -6.50
N LYS A 65 10.76 -31.36 -6.32
CA LYS A 65 11.57 -31.70 -5.14
C LYS A 65 12.84 -30.85 -5.03
N VAL A 66 13.45 -30.48 -6.16
CA VAL A 66 14.65 -29.62 -6.21
C VAL A 66 14.31 -28.21 -5.74
N SER A 67 13.22 -27.64 -6.26
CA SER A 67 12.70 -26.33 -5.81
C SER A 67 12.35 -26.31 -4.33
N ARG A 68 11.71 -27.37 -3.82
CA ARG A 68 11.45 -27.49 -2.37
C ARG A 68 12.75 -27.55 -1.55
N SER A 69 13.82 -28.12 -2.10
CA SER A 69 15.15 -28.13 -1.46
C SER A 69 15.72 -26.71 -1.34
N ARG A 70 15.57 -25.88 -2.37
CA ARG A 70 15.93 -24.46 -2.33
C ARG A 70 15.14 -23.67 -1.28
N VAL A 71 13.86 -23.98 -1.11
CA VAL A 71 13.02 -23.36 -0.06
C VAL A 71 13.53 -23.71 1.34
N PHE A 72 13.98 -24.95 1.56
CA PHE A 72 14.60 -25.31 2.84
C PHE A 72 15.86 -24.49 3.13
N GLU A 73 16.67 -24.18 2.13
CA GLU A 73 17.83 -23.28 2.29
C GLU A 73 17.41 -21.84 2.59
N MET A 74 16.33 -21.36 1.97
CA MET A 74 15.77 -20.03 2.26
C MET A 74 15.33 -19.93 3.71
N ARG A 75 14.62 -20.96 4.22
CA ARG A 75 14.23 -21.05 5.64
C ARG A 75 15.43 -21.01 6.58
N GLY A 76 16.49 -21.75 6.26
CA GLY A 76 17.73 -21.74 7.06
C GLY A 76 18.47 -20.41 7.06
N ARG A 77 18.17 -19.50 6.12
CA ARG A 77 18.72 -18.13 6.05
C ARG A 77 17.78 -17.08 6.65
N SER A 78 16.62 -17.47 7.17
CA SER A 78 15.65 -16.56 7.75
C SER A 78 15.57 -16.73 9.26
N ASP A 79 15.28 -15.65 9.97
CA ASP A 79 15.08 -15.69 11.42
C ASP A 79 13.68 -16.22 11.77
N ALA A 80 12.72 -15.97 10.87
CA ALA A 80 11.35 -16.42 11.03
C ALA A 80 10.71 -16.84 9.70
N VAL A 81 9.73 -17.75 9.79
CA VAL A 81 8.83 -18.12 8.69
C VAL A 81 7.40 -17.79 9.10
N VAL A 82 6.72 -16.96 8.32
CA VAL A 82 5.34 -16.53 8.54
C VAL A 82 4.38 -17.29 7.64
N VAL A 83 3.30 -17.80 8.23
CA VAL A 83 2.15 -18.39 7.51
C VAL A 83 0.83 -17.88 8.07
N GLY A 84 -0.22 -17.96 7.25
CA GLY A 84 -1.59 -17.66 7.69
C GLY A 84 -2.29 -18.89 8.27
N GLY A 85 -3.33 -18.69 9.08
CA GLY A 85 -4.11 -19.78 9.67
C GLY A 85 -4.75 -20.73 8.65
N ASN A 86 -5.12 -20.24 7.45
CA ASN A 86 -5.61 -21.09 6.36
C ASN A 86 -4.56 -22.13 5.91
N THR A 87 -3.30 -21.73 5.82
CA THR A 87 -2.19 -22.63 5.47
C THR A 87 -2.04 -23.72 6.54
N VAL A 88 -2.13 -23.37 7.83
CA VAL A 88 -2.09 -24.35 8.92
C VAL A 88 -3.26 -25.34 8.82
N ARG A 89 -4.48 -24.85 8.58
CA ARG A 89 -5.68 -25.70 8.46
C ARG A 89 -5.63 -26.67 7.28
N ARG A 90 -5.11 -26.22 6.13
CA ARG A 90 -5.15 -27.00 4.88
C ARG A 90 -3.94 -27.89 4.68
N ASP A 91 -2.76 -27.38 5.00
CA ASP A 91 -1.50 -28.02 4.64
C ASP A 91 -0.82 -28.67 5.85
N ASN A 92 -1.22 -28.31 7.07
CA ASN A 92 -0.59 -28.72 8.33
C ASN A 92 0.95 -28.75 8.20
N PRO A 93 1.61 -27.61 7.92
CA PRO A 93 3.02 -27.62 7.55
C PRO A 93 3.91 -27.82 8.78
N ARG A 94 5.11 -28.37 8.58
CA ARG A 94 6.14 -28.42 9.64
C ARG A 94 6.94 -27.12 9.76
N LEU A 95 7.14 -26.44 8.62
CA LEU A 95 7.92 -25.20 8.46
C LEU A 95 9.37 -25.28 8.97
N THR A 96 9.96 -26.48 8.91
CA THR A 96 11.36 -26.71 9.27
C THR A 96 12.32 -26.35 8.14
N ALA A 97 13.58 -26.06 8.50
CA ALA A 97 14.72 -26.14 7.59
C ALA A 97 15.18 -27.62 7.48
N ARG A 98 15.97 -27.97 6.46
CA ARG A 98 16.45 -29.36 6.29
C ARG A 98 17.36 -29.73 7.46
N HIS A 99 17.31 -31.00 7.88
CA HIS A 99 18.05 -31.54 9.02
C HIS A 99 19.57 -31.30 8.91
N GLY A 100 20.14 -30.71 9.96
CA GLY A 100 21.56 -30.41 10.18
C GLY A 100 21.69 -29.46 11.38
N ASP A 101 22.92 -29.18 11.85
CA ASP A 101 23.19 -28.25 12.97
C ASP A 101 23.03 -26.77 12.61
N GLY A 102 22.21 -26.47 11.61
CA GLY A 102 22.01 -25.12 11.07
C GLY A 102 20.97 -24.29 11.85
N HIS A 103 20.88 -23.01 11.49
CA HIS A 103 19.86 -22.12 12.05
C HIS A 103 18.44 -22.61 11.71
N VAL A 104 17.56 -22.58 12.72
CA VAL A 104 16.16 -22.98 12.58
C VAL A 104 15.28 -21.74 12.74
N PRO A 105 14.51 -21.34 11.70
CA PRO A 105 13.69 -20.15 11.78
C PRO A 105 12.54 -20.34 12.76
N ARG A 106 12.19 -19.29 13.51
CA ARG A 106 10.99 -19.31 14.34
C ARG A 106 9.73 -19.38 13.49
N ARG A 107 8.75 -20.18 13.91
CA ARG A 107 7.47 -20.30 13.18
C ARG A 107 6.53 -19.22 13.67
N ILE A 108 5.96 -18.43 12.76
CA ILE A 108 4.97 -17.41 13.07
C ILE A 108 3.66 -17.76 12.37
N VAL A 109 2.61 -17.99 13.14
CA VAL A 109 1.26 -18.24 12.61
C VAL A 109 0.40 -17.02 12.87
N MET A 110 -0.10 -16.41 11.80
CA MET A 110 -1.06 -15.30 11.89
C MET A 110 -2.49 -15.84 11.77
N SER A 111 -3.29 -15.65 12.81
CA SER A 111 -4.71 -16.02 12.81
C SER A 111 -5.55 -15.10 13.70
N ALA A 112 -6.37 -14.25 13.06
CA ALA A 112 -7.22 -13.29 13.78
C ALA A 112 -8.22 -13.97 14.72
N SER A 113 -8.90 -15.03 14.26
CA SER A 113 -9.94 -15.71 15.05
C SER A 113 -9.46 -16.87 15.92
N LEU A 114 -8.19 -17.32 15.75
CA LEU A 114 -7.70 -18.60 16.27
C LEU A 114 -8.58 -19.80 15.93
N ASP A 115 -9.25 -19.76 14.77
CA ASP A 115 -9.89 -20.94 14.20
C ASP A 115 -8.81 -21.90 13.66
N LEU A 116 -8.04 -22.51 14.54
CA LEU A 116 -6.92 -23.38 14.22
C LEU A 116 -7.17 -24.78 14.79
N PRO A 117 -6.61 -25.82 14.16
CA PRO A 117 -6.77 -27.18 14.65
C PRO A 117 -6.01 -27.37 15.97
N ASP A 118 -6.63 -28.11 16.89
CA ASP A 118 -6.05 -28.43 18.20
C ASP A 118 -4.76 -29.24 18.10
N SER A 119 -4.60 -29.98 17.01
CA SER A 119 -3.39 -30.74 16.66
C SER A 119 -2.87 -30.29 15.29
N ALA A 120 -1.63 -29.81 15.27
CA ALA A 120 -0.88 -29.45 14.06
C ALA A 120 0.60 -29.61 14.34
N TYR A 121 1.41 -29.89 13.31
CA TYR A 121 2.86 -30.03 13.47
C TYR A 121 3.52 -28.73 13.93
N VAL A 122 2.94 -27.57 13.60
CA VAL A 122 3.42 -26.26 14.09
C VAL A 122 3.31 -26.08 15.60
N TRP A 123 2.60 -26.95 16.32
CA TRP A 123 2.48 -26.91 17.78
C TRP A 123 3.55 -27.74 18.50
N ASP A 124 4.35 -28.50 17.77
CA ASP A 124 5.49 -29.24 18.32
C ASP A 124 6.68 -28.29 18.53
N VAL A 125 6.71 -27.63 19.68
CA VAL A 125 7.71 -26.58 19.99
C VAL A 125 9.11 -27.13 20.26
N ASP A 126 9.22 -28.44 20.53
CA ASP A 126 10.51 -29.12 20.73
C ASP A 126 11.26 -29.25 19.39
N GLU A 127 10.53 -29.39 18.27
CA GLU A 127 11.12 -29.33 16.93
C GLU A 127 11.55 -27.90 16.56
N VAL A 128 10.64 -26.92 16.72
CA VAL A 128 10.90 -25.51 16.41
C VAL A 128 10.02 -24.59 17.28
N PRO A 129 10.54 -23.52 17.89
CA PRO A 129 9.71 -22.57 18.63
C PRO A 129 8.66 -21.90 17.74
N THR A 130 7.45 -21.71 18.27
CA THR A 130 6.30 -21.14 17.53
C THR A 130 5.71 -19.94 18.26
N ILE A 131 5.47 -18.86 17.52
CA ILE A 131 4.62 -17.73 17.90
C ILE A 131 3.30 -17.81 17.14
N VAL A 132 2.20 -17.59 17.84
CA VAL A 132 0.88 -17.35 17.27
C VAL A 132 0.52 -15.89 17.50
N ALA A 133 0.45 -15.13 16.41
CA ALA A 133 -0.04 -13.76 16.42
C ALA A 133 -1.56 -13.78 16.20
N THR A 134 -2.31 -13.16 17.11
CA THR A 134 -3.77 -13.21 17.11
C THR A 134 -4.40 -11.88 17.49
N GLN A 135 -5.69 -11.73 17.19
CA GLN A 135 -6.44 -10.56 17.59
C GLN A 135 -6.86 -10.65 19.07
N ARG A 136 -6.82 -9.52 19.78
CA ARG A 136 -7.15 -9.44 21.19
C ARG A 136 -8.53 -10.03 21.47
N GLY A 137 -8.57 -10.94 22.45
CA GLY A 137 -9.80 -11.60 22.88
C GLY A 137 -10.20 -12.82 22.05
N ALA A 138 -9.45 -13.17 21.00
CA ALA A 138 -9.74 -14.35 20.19
C ALA A 138 -9.60 -15.64 21.03
N ARG A 139 -10.71 -16.40 21.14
CA ARG A 139 -10.74 -17.80 21.62
C ARG A 139 -9.79 -18.10 22.81
N LYS A 140 -9.94 -17.38 23.93
CA LYS A 140 -9.05 -17.42 25.10
C LYS A 140 -8.75 -18.83 25.65
N SER A 141 -9.70 -19.76 25.58
CA SER A 141 -9.48 -21.16 25.98
C SER A 141 -8.44 -21.85 25.10
N PHE A 142 -8.46 -21.58 23.79
CA PHE A 142 -7.49 -22.11 22.83
C PHE A 142 -6.12 -21.45 23.00
N GLN A 143 -6.06 -20.15 23.32
CA GLN A 143 -4.80 -19.49 23.68
C GLN A 143 -4.13 -20.20 24.88
N LYS A 144 -4.90 -20.53 25.93
CA LYS A 144 -4.39 -21.27 27.08
C LYS A 144 -3.88 -22.67 26.71
N LEU A 145 -4.58 -23.36 25.79
CA LEU A 145 -4.15 -24.66 25.28
C LEU A 145 -2.82 -24.56 24.50
N LEU A 146 -2.66 -23.54 23.67
CA LEU A 146 -1.41 -23.30 22.95
C LEU A 146 -0.26 -22.96 23.92
N ALA A 147 -0.52 -22.07 24.88
CA ALA A 147 0.43 -21.72 25.92
C ALA A 147 0.85 -22.94 26.77
N SER A 148 -0.08 -23.85 27.10
CA SER A 148 0.25 -25.10 27.82
C SER A 148 1.11 -26.06 27.00
N LYS A 149 1.17 -25.90 25.68
CA LYS A 149 2.08 -26.61 24.77
C LYS A 149 3.40 -25.86 24.55
N GLY A 150 3.65 -24.75 25.25
CA GLY A 150 4.84 -23.92 25.08
C GLY A 150 4.82 -22.99 23.87
N VAL A 151 3.69 -22.89 23.15
CA VAL A 151 3.51 -21.95 22.05
C VAL A 151 3.33 -20.54 22.61
N GLU A 152 4.11 -19.59 22.10
CA GLU A 152 3.99 -18.19 22.49
C GLU A 152 2.78 -17.57 21.78
N VAL A 153 1.80 -17.05 22.53
CA VAL A 153 0.62 -16.39 21.96
C VAL A 153 0.73 -14.89 22.20
N VAL A 154 0.69 -14.11 21.13
CA VAL A 154 0.81 -12.65 21.15
C VAL A 154 -0.48 -12.03 20.62
N GLU A 155 -1.12 -11.21 21.46
CA GLU A 155 -2.35 -10.50 21.10
C GLU A 155 -2.04 -9.12 20.51
N PHE A 156 -2.67 -8.80 19.39
CA PHE A 156 -2.69 -7.49 18.75
C PHE A 156 -4.12 -6.94 18.79
N ASP A 157 -4.31 -5.64 18.99
CA ASP A 157 -5.65 -5.04 19.03
C ASP A 157 -6.42 -5.32 17.74
N ILE A 158 -5.74 -5.15 16.61
CA ILE A 158 -6.13 -5.64 15.30
C ILE A 158 -4.91 -6.34 14.72
N LEU A 159 -5.08 -7.56 14.22
CA LEU A 159 -3.97 -8.33 13.66
C LEU A 159 -3.73 -7.91 12.21
N ASN A 160 -2.67 -7.14 11.96
CA ASN A 160 -2.20 -6.81 10.61
C ASN A 160 -0.71 -7.22 10.43
N PRO A 161 -0.22 -7.35 9.18
CA PRO A 161 1.17 -7.74 8.92
C PRO A 161 2.21 -6.74 9.42
N ARG A 162 1.90 -5.44 9.37
CA ARG A 162 2.82 -4.37 9.76
C ARG A 162 3.18 -4.48 11.24
N ASP A 163 2.19 -4.56 12.11
CA ASP A 163 2.39 -4.66 13.56
C ASP A 163 3.14 -5.93 13.96
N VAL A 164 2.87 -7.05 13.27
CA VAL A 164 3.60 -8.31 13.50
C VAL A 164 5.07 -8.16 13.13
N VAL A 165 5.38 -7.47 12.03
CA VAL A 165 6.77 -7.25 11.62
C VAL A 165 7.48 -6.22 12.50
N GLU A 166 6.80 -5.20 12.99
CA GLU A 166 7.34 -4.25 13.98
C GLU A 166 7.62 -4.95 15.32
N TYR A 167 6.72 -5.81 15.77
CA TYR A 167 6.97 -6.69 16.92
C TYR A 167 8.24 -7.55 16.73
N LEU A 168 8.45 -8.09 15.53
CA LEU A 168 9.66 -8.86 15.22
C LEU A 168 10.90 -7.96 15.08
N TYR A 169 10.76 -6.72 14.60
CA TYR A 169 11.84 -5.72 14.58
C TYR A 169 12.42 -5.49 15.97
N ASP A 170 11.53 -5.21 16.94
CA ASP A 170 11.88 -4.91 18.33
C ASP A 170 12.52 -6.10 19.02
N ARG A 171 12.18 -7.32 18.60
CA ARG A 171 12.79 -8.56 19.07
C ARG A 171 14.10 -8.91 18.39
N GLY A 172 14.61 -8.04 17.51
CA GLY A 172 15.93 -8.20 16.89
C GLY A 172 15.96 -9.09 15.66
N TYR A 173 14.81 -9.45 15.07
CA TYR A 173 14.79 -10.23 13.84
C TYR A 173 15.37 -9.39 12.70
N LEU A 174 16.18 -10.03 11.84
CA LEU A 174 16.81 -9.42 10.69
C LEU A 174 16.04 -9.73 9.41
N SER A 175 15.58 -10.96 9.23
CA SER A 175 14.95 -11.44 8.01
C SER A 175 13.77 -12.38 8.25
N ILE A 176 12.72 -12.21 7.46
CA ILE A 176 11.46 -12.96 7.58
C ILE A 176 11.10 -13.56 6.22
N LEU A 177 10.78 -14.85 6.19
CA LEU A 177 10.25 -15.52 5.02
C LEU A 177 8.73 -15.68 5.13
N TRP A 178 7.99 -15.17 4.15
CA TRP A 178 6.55 -15.30 4.06
C TRP A 178 6.18 -16.44 3.13
N GLU A 179 5.60 -17.51 3.68
CA GLU A 179 5.08 -18.67 2.93
C GLU A 179 3.55 -18.76 3.10
N CYS A 180 2.86 -17.66 2.85
CA CYS A 180 1.43 -17.51 3.12
C CYS A 180 0.56 -17.59 1.85
N GLY A 181 -0.75 -17.78 2.06
CA GLY A 181 -1.73 -17.70 0.97
C GLY A 181 -1.95 -16.26 0.46
N GLY A 182 -2.60 -16.16 -0.71
CA GLY A 182 -2.71 -14.90 -1.46
C GLY A 182 -3.31 -13.71 -0.72
N THR A 183 -4.30 -13.94 0.16
CA THR A 183 -4.91 -12.86 0.96
C THR A 183 -3.90 -12.22 1.93
N LEU A 184 -3.11 -13.03 2.64
CA LEU A 184 -2.10 -12.52 3.57
C LEU A 184 -0.92 -11.91 2.80
N ALA A 185 -0.54 -12.51 1.66
CA ALA A 185 0.49 -11.96 0.79
C ALA A 185 0.11 -10.57 0.27
N ALA A 186 -1.13 -10.38 -0.20
CA ALA A 186 -1.63 -9.08 -0.65
C ALA A 186 -1.62 -8.05 0.48
N SER A 187 -2.14 -8.40 1.66
CA SER A 187 -2.12 -7.52 2.83
C SER A 187 -0.69 -7.13 3.25
N ALA A 188 0.27 -8.05 3.20
CA ALA A 188 1.66 -7.77 3.51
C ALA A 188 2.33 -6.85 2.47
N ILE A 189 2.04 -7.07 1.18
CA ILE A 189 2.52 -6.19 0.10
C ILE A 189 1.93 -4.78 0.26
N SER A 190 0.61 -4.65 0.47
CA SER A 190 -0.07 -3.37 0.67
C SER A 190 0.44 -2.61 1.90
N SER A 191 0.93 -3.33 2.92
CA SER A 191 1.54 -2.74 4.11
C SER A 191 2.97 -2.22 3.89
N GLY A 192 3.54 -2.38 2.70
CA GLY A 192 4.89 -1.92 2.35
C GLY A 192 6.01 -2.65 3.10
N ILE A 193 5.74 -3.85 3.65
CA ILE A 193 6.73 -4.60 4.44
C ILE A 193 7.44 -5.70 3.63
N ILE A 194 6.93 -6.08 2.46
CA ILE A 194 7.56 -7.06 1.56
C ILE A 194 8.58 -6.34 0.70
N HIS A 195 9.85 -6.76 0.78
CA HIS A 195 10.94 -6.13 0.05
C HIS A 195 11.34 -6.95 -1.18
N LYS A 196 11.32 -8.28 -1.07
CA LYS A 196 11.76 -9.19 -2.13
C LYS A 196 10.74 -10.28 -2.40
N VAL A 197 10.62 -10.68 -3.66
CA VAL A 197 9.77 -11.79 -4.09
C VAL A 197 10.63 -12.94 -4.62
N HIS A 198 10.27 -14.17 -4.26
CA HIS A 198 10.75 -15.41 -4.88
C HIS A 198 9.55 -16.24 -5.36
N ALA A 199 9.33 -16.23 -6.68
CA ALA A 199 8.23 -16.89 -7.35
C ALA A 199 8.72 -18.17 -8.06
N PHE A 200 8.36 -19.33 -7.53
CA PHE A 200 8.61 -20.61 -8.21
C PHE A 200 7.44 -20.93 -9.16
N VAL A 201 7.73 -21.00 -10.46
CA VAL A 201 6.75 -21.28 -11.52
C VAL A 201 6.97 -22.69 -12.04
N ALA A 202 6.03 -23.58 -11.73
CA ALA A 202 6.05 -24.96 -12.20
C ALA A 202 5.44 -25.06 -13.61
N PRO A 203 5.94 -25.97 -14.48
CA PRO A 203 5.41 -26.19 -15.82
C PRO A 203 4.12 -27.02 -15.77
N LYS A 204 3.10 -26.48 -15.11
CA LYS A 204 1.78 -27.08 -14.87
C LYS A 204 0.71 -26.06 -15.20
N ILE A 205 -0.44 -26.50 -15.68
CA ILE A 205 -1.62 -25.65 -15.91
C ILE A 205 -2.80 -26.34 -15.24
N ILE A 206 -3.61 -25.60 -14.49
CA ILE A 206 -4.76 -26.17 -13.77
C ILE A 206 -6.07 -25.42 -14.02
N GLY A 207 -5.99 -24.14 -14.41
CA GLY A 207 -7.13 -23.27 -14.62
C GLY A 207 -7.94 -23.02 -13.35
N GLY A 208 -9.23 -22.76 -13.54
CA GLY A 208 -10.19 -22.57 -12.46
C GLY A 208 -10.35 -21.11 -12.04
N LYS A 209 -11.57 -20.59 -12.24
CA LYS A 209 -11.96 -19.24 -11.81
C LYS A 209 -11.76 -19.03 -10.31
N ASN A 210 -12.05 -20.07 -9.52
CA ASN A 210 -11.97 -20.03 -8.06
C ASN A 210 -10.65 -20.62 -7.51
N ALA A 211 -9.72 -21.02 -8.39
CA ALA A 211 -8.41 -21.47 -7.95
C ALA A 211 -7.59 -20.25 -7.47
N PRO A 212 -7.00 -20.30 -6.28
CA PRO A 212 -6.34 -19.15 -5.67
C PRO A 212 -5.06 -18.76 -6.41
N SER A 213 -4.80 -17.46 -6.49
CA SER A 213 -3.57 -16.86 -6.98
C SER A 213 -2.54 -16.63 -5.84
N PRO A 214 -1.26 -16.41 -6.17
CA PRO A 214 -0.22 -16.15 -5.17
C PRO A 214 -0.38 -14.85 -4.39
N VAL A 215 -0.97 -13.84 -5.03
CA VAL A 215 -1.31 -12.55 -4.45
C VAL A 215 -2.79 -12.33 -4.70
N GLY A 216 -3.51 -12.01 -3.64
CA GLY A 216 -4.93 -11.62 -3.71
C GLY A 216 -5.10 -10.20 -4.23
N GLU A 217 -6.23 -9.59 -3.90
CA GLU A 217 -6.57 -8.24 -4.36
C GLU A 217 -5.65 -7.18 -3.74
N LEU A 218 -4.96 -6.43 -4.60
CA LEU A 218 -4.17 -5.24 -4.24
C LEU A 218 -4.93 -3.92 -4.51
N GLY A 219 -6.14 -3.99 -5.08
CA GLY A 219 -6.94 -2.81 -5.42
C GLY A 219 -6.47 -2.03 -6.65
N MET A 220 -5.58 -2.63 -7.45
CA MET A 220 -5.11 -2.14 -8.75
C MET A 220 -6.12 -2.51 -9.84
N VAL A 221 -6.54 -1.55 -10.64
CA VAL A 221 -7.58 -1.70 -11.68
C VAL A 221 -7.04 -1.46 -13.09
N GLU A 222 -5.84 -0.87 -13.20
CA GLU A 222 -5.14 -0.63 -14.47
C GLU A 222 -3.73 -1.25 -14.44
N MET A 223 -3.24 -1.70 -15.59
CA MET A 223 -1.91 -2.32 -15.69
C MET A 223 -0.76 -1.35 -15.37
N THR A 224 -0.95 -0.05 -15.54
CA THR A 224 -0.01 1.01 -15.14
C THR A 224 0.21 1.09 -13.64
N GLN A 225 -0.65 0.46 -12.84
CA GLN A 225 -0.56 0.40 -11.38
C GLN A 225 0.14 -0.87 -10.89
N ALA A 226 0.42 -1.84 -11.79
CA ALA A 226 1.05 -3.09 -11.44
C ALA A 226 2.44 -2.84 -10.84
N LEU A 227 2.77 -3.60 -9.79
CA LEU A 227 4.09 -3.50 -9.16
C LEU A 227 5.13 -4.16 -10.05
N GLU A 228 6.15 -3.39 -10.43
CA GLU A 228 7.31 -3.89 -11.13
C GLU A 228 8.35 -4.40 -10.13
N LEU A 229 9.02 -5.49 -10.48
CA LEU A 229 10.17 -5.97 -9.71
C LEU A 229 11.44 -5.33 -10.27
N ASN A 230 12.28 -4.86 -9.36
CA ASN A 230 13.62 -4.36 -9.62
C ASN A 230 14.64 -5.51 -9.49
N ASP A 231 15.76 -5.40 -10.21
CA ASP A 231 16.85 -6.39 -10.17
C ASP A 231 16.37 -7.83 -10.38
N VAL A 232 15.54 -8.02 -11.41
CA VAL A 232 14.91 -9.32 -11.66
C VAL A 232 15.94 -10.35 -12.14
N HIS A 233 15.95 -11.51 -11.48
CA HIS A 233 16.73 -12.66 -11.83
C HIS A 233 15.82 -13.85 -12.17
N TYR A 234 16.19 -14.56 -13.24
CA TYR A 234 15.51 -15.76 -13.71
C TYR A 234 16.46 -16.96 -13.60
N GLU A 235 16.05 -18.01 -12.88
CA GLU A 235 16.86 -19.19 -12.63
C GLU A 235 16.05 -20.46 -12.87
N GLN A 236 16.53 -21.37 -13.73
CA GLN A 236 15.91 -22.68 -13.89
C GLN A 236 16.30 -23.60 -12.73
N ILE A 237 15.32 -24.15 -12.01
CA ILE A 237 15.54 -25.06 -10.86
C ILE A 237 14.81 -26.38 -11.13
N GLY A 238 15.56 -27.35 -11.66
CA GLY A 238 14.98 -28.60 -12.14
C GLY A 238 13.96 -28.28 -13.26
N PRO A 239 12.70 -28.74 -13.16
CA PRO A 239 11.68 -28.43 -14.15
C PRO A 239 11.00 -27.06 -13.93
N ASP A 240 11.22 -26.40 -12.79
CA ASP A 240 10.56 -25.14 -12.47
C ASP A 240 11.44 -23.93 -12.86
N MET A 241 10.82 -22.75 -12.98
CA MET A 241 11.51 -21.47 -13.13
C MET A 241 11.37 -20.66 -11.83
N LEU A 242 12.48 -20.16 -11.28
CA LEU A 242 12.48 -19.18 -10.20
C LEU A 242 12.62 -17.79 -10.79
N VAL A 243 11.62 -16.94 -10.57
CA VAL A 243 11.68 -15.50 -10.80
C VAL A 243 11.88 -14.82 -9.45
N SER A 244 12.88 -13.97 -9.32
CA SER A 244 13.11 -13.22 -8.07
C SER A 244 13.50 -11.78 -8.35
N GLY A 245 13.12 -10.87 -7.47
CA GLY A 245 13.41 -9.44 -7.60
C GLY A 245 12.87 -8.67 -6.41
N PHE A 246 13.22 -7.39 -6.31
CA PHE A 246 12.82 -6.52 -5.21
C PHE A 246 11.62 -5.63 -5.59
N LEU A 247 10.68 -5.41 -4.67
CA LEU A 247 9.54 -4.50 -4.89
C LEU A 247 9.96 -3.03 -4.81
N GLN A 248 11.05 -2.74 -4.11
CA GLN A 248 11.70 -1.44 -4.06
C GLN A 248 13.21 -1.65 -4.23
N PRO A 249 13.99 -0.70 -4.78
CA PRO A 249 15.44 -0.81 -4.82
C PRO A 249 16.04 -1.06 -3.43
N VAL A 250 17.21 -1.71 -3.37
CA VAL A 250 17.93 -1.86 -2.10
C VAL A 250 18.39 -0.48 -1.64
N PRO A 251 18.06 -0.04 -0.41
CA PRO A 251 18.43 1.28 0.08
C PRO A 251 19.95 1.46 0.07
N GLU A 252 20.41 2.46 -0.68
CA GLU A 252 21.80 2.91 -0.60
C GLU A 252 21.98 3.78 0.65
N MET A 253 22.81 3.32 1.57
CA MET A 253 23.16 4.06 2.80
C MET A 253 24.44 4.89 2.57
N THR A 254 24.54 5.58 1.44
CA THR A 254 25.58 6.58 1.24
C THR A 254 25.22 7.82 2.07
N PRO A 255 26.13 8.34 2.90
CA PRO A 255 25.90 9.64 3.52
C PRO A 255 25.84 10.66 2.38
N VAL A 256 24.65 11.17 2.09
CA VAL A 256 24.50 12.38 1.29
C VAL A 256 25.07 13.51 2.14
N ILE A 257 26.35 13.82 1.96
CA ILE A 257 26.95 15.07 2.41
C ILE A 257 26.70 16.03 1.25
N PRO A 258 25.62 16.84 1.28
CA PRO A 258 25.41 17.80 0.21
C PRO A 258 26.61 18.74 0.19
N SER A 259 27.20 18.91 -0.98
CA SER A 259 28.13 20.00 -1.20
C SER A 259 27.41 21.34 -1.01
N VAL A 260 28.16 22.38 -0.67
CA VAL A 260 27.61 23.73 -0.43
C VAL A 260 26.87 24.27 -1.68
N GLU A 261 27.24 23.78 -2.87
CA GLU A 261 26.62 24.11 -4.14
C GLU A 261 25.31 23.33 -4.41
N GLU A 262 25.21 22.06 -4.00
CA GLU A 262 23.98 21.24 -4.13
C GLU A 262 22.83 21.72 -3.24
N THR A 263 23.12 22.46 -2.18
CA THR A 263 22.08 23.02 -1.27
C THR A 263 21.24 24.11 -1.96
N PHE A 264 21.75 24.71 -3.04
CA PHE A 264 21.07 25.78 -3.80
C PHE A 264 20.61 25.36 -5.20
N ALA A 265 20.92 24.14 -5.63
CA ALA A 265 20.66 23.65 -6.97
C ALA A 265 19.77 22.39 -6.95
N ILE A 266 18.64 22.43 -6.22
CA ILE A 266 17.59 21.44 -6.44
C ILE A 266 16.99 21.70 -7.83
N ASP A 267 17.53 20.98 -8.80
CA ASP A 267 17.02 20.87 -10.16
C ASP A 267 15.66 20.11 -10.12
N PRO A 268 14.55 20.74 -10.57
CA PRO A 268 13.23 20.10 -10.59
C PRO A 268 13.10 18.94 -11.58
N SER A 269 14.14 18.64 -12.38
CA SER A 269 14.13 17.56 -13.38
C SER A 269 14.66 16.21 -12.87
N VAL A 270 15.19 16.14 -11.65
CA VAL A 270 15.61 14.88 -11.04
C VAL A 270 14.38 14.14 -10.49
N SER A 271 13.90 13.15 -11.24
CA SER A 271 12.85 12.22 -10.82
C SER A 271 13.46 11.05 -10.05
N PRO A 272 13.29 10.94 -8.71
CA PRO A 272 13.57 9.69 -8.03
C PRO A 272 12.41 8.74 -8.33
N TYR A 273 12.63 7.82 -9.27
CA TYR A 273 11.78 6.64 -9.50
C TYR A 273 11.87 5.66 -8.32
N GLU A 274 11.47 6.12 -7.14
CA GLU A 274 11.14 5.26 -6.01
C GLU A 274 9.65 5.45 -5.73
N SER A 275 8.86 4.39 -5.92
CA SER A 275 7.47 4.34 -5.50
C SER A 275 7.40 4.32 -3.97
N ARG A 276 7.50 5.51 -3.38
CA ARG A 276 7.29 5.76 -1.95
C ARG A 276 5.80 5.86 -1.69
N ILE A 277 5.32 5.23 -0.62
CA ILE A 277 3.98 5.52 -0.10
C ILE A 277 4.10 6.80 0.71
N ILE A 278 3.34 7.82 0.34
CA ILE A 278 3.23 9.08 1.08
C ILE A 278 1.89 9.06 1.80
N ALA A 279 1.95 8.85 3.11
CA ALA A 279 0.81 8.98 4.00
C ALA A 279 0.62 10.44 4.43
N PHE A 280 -0.62 10.91 4.42
CA PHE A 280 -0.99 12.21 4.96
C PHE A 280 -2.29 12.09 5.75
N TYR A 281 -2.37 12.71 6.92
CA TYR A 281 -3.60 12.68 7.72
C TYR A 281 -3.77 13.98 8.50
N LYS A 282 -2.77 14.33 9.32
CA LYS A 282 -2.85 15.54 10.14
C LYS A 282 -2.42 16.75 9.32
N THR A 283 -3.12 17.86 9.52
CA THR A 283 -2.90 19.09 8.76
C THR A 283 -1.54 19.73 9.03
N TRP A 284 -0.85 19.34 10.11
CA TRP A 284 0.49 19.77 10.49
C TRP A 284 1.62 18.86 9.97
N ASP A 285 1.30 17.74 9.31
CA ASP A 285 2.30 16.84 8.73
C ASP A 285 2.93 17.48 7.46
N PRO A 286 4.11 16.99 6.99
CA PRO A 286 4.76 17.52 5.78
C PRO A 286 3.87 17.55 4.54
N TYR A 287 2.95 16.58 4.43
CA TYR A 287 1.94 16.48 3.37
C TYR A 287 0.52 16.76 3.88
N GLY A 288 0.37 17.31 5.09
CA GLY A 288 -0.92 17.58 5.73
C GLY A 288 -1.81 18.52 4.92
N ALA A 289 -1.19 19.38 4.10
CA ALA A 289 -1.89 20.24 3.17
C ALA A 289 -2.56 19.49 2.01
N LEU A 290 -2.32 18.19 1.82
CA LEU A 290 -3.08 17.35 0.89
C LEU A 290 -4.50 17.02 1.41
N SER A 291 -4.71 17.05 2.73
CA SER A 291 -6.00 16.80 3.35
C SER A 291 -7.06 17.85 2.95
N ASN A 292 -8.31 17.41 2.77
CA ASN A 292 -9.47 18.29 2.65
C ASN A 292 -9.76 19.09 3.94
N PHE A 293 -9.20 18.67 5.08
CA PHE A 293 -9.27 19.39 6.35
C PHE A 293 -8.21 20.51 6.48
N SER A 294 -7.31 20.68 5.52
CA SER A 294 -6.36 21.80 5.56
C SER A 294 -7.07 23.16 5.48
N HIS A 295 -6.61 24.15 6.24
CA HIS A 295 -7.16 25.52 6.26
C HIS A 295 -6.76 26.34 5.01
N HIS A 296 -7.22 25.91 3.84
CA HIS A 296 -7.00 26.59 2.57
C HIS A 296 -8.35 26.95 1.94
N PRO A 297 -8.75 28.24 1.99
CA PRO A 297 -9.97 28.71 1.34
C PRO A 297 -9.95 28.43 -0.16
N ILE A 298 -11.10 28.08 -0.73
CA ILE A 298 -11.25 27.83 -2.17
C ILE A 298 -12.26 28.80 -2.77
N SER A 299 -11.99 29.29 -3.98
CA SER A 299 -12.91 30.13 -4.75
C SER A 299 -13.59 29.26 -5.80
N VAL A 300 -14.92 29.13 -5.69
CA VAL A 300 -15.73 28.29 -6.56
C VAL A 300 -16.65 29.19 -7.41
N PRO A 301 -16.71 29.01 -8.74
CA PRO A 301 -17.65 29.74 -9.59
C PRO A 301 -19.10 29.41 -9.22
N ASP A 302 -19.92 30.42 -8.91
CA ASP A 302 -21.33 30.25 -8.49
C ASP A 302 -22.33 30.52 -9.65
N GLY A 303 -21.85 30.47 -10.90
CA GLY A 303 -22.66 30.77 -12.09
C GLY A 303 -23.10 32.24 -12.23
N LYS A 304 -22.74 33.10 -11.28
CA LYS A 304 -22.81 34.57 -11.34
C LYS A 304 -21.40 35.12 -11.63
N GLU A 305 -21.28 36.40 -12.00
CA GLU A 305 -19.99 37.04 -12.35
C GLU A 305 -18.93 37.03 -11.21
N GLU A 306 -19.32 36.69 -9.98
CA GLU A 306 -18.42 36.59 -8.82
C GLU A 306 -18.23 35.14 -8.34
N ASN A 307 -16.98 34.79 -8.01
CA ASN A 307 -16.64 33.51 -7.37
C ASN A 307 -17.01 33.54 -5.89
N PHE A 308 -17.68 32.50 -5.38
CA PHE A 308 -17.94 32.36 -3.96
C PHE A 308 -16.74 31.74 -3.23
N ARG A 309 -16.30 32.37 -2.14
CA ARG A 309 -15.14 31.93 -1.36
C ARG A 309 -15.58 31.05 -0.18
N TRP A 310 -15.16 29.79 -0.21
CA TRP A 310 -15.39 28.81 0.85
C TRP A 310 -14.20 28.76 1.82
N PRO A 311 -14.41 28.62 3.14
CA PRO A 311 -13.32 28.58 4.12
C PRO A 311 -12.36 27.40 3.96
N SER A 312 -12.84 26.25 3.47
CA SER A 312 -12.01 25.10 3.10
C SER A 312 -12.72 24.18 2.11
N VAL A 313 -11.99 23.19 1.58
CA VAL A 313 -12.56 22.07 0.80
C VAL A 313 -13.66 21.35 1.59
N GLU A 314 -13.46 21.09 2.88
CA GLU A 314 -14.46 20.41 3.71
C GLU A 314 -15.75 21.23 3.90
N HIS A 315 -15.66 22.57 4.01
CA HIS A 315 -16.85 23.42 4.10
C HIS A 315 -17.70 23.30 2.83
N TYR A 316 -17.06 23.44 1.67
CA TYR A 316 -17.70 23.28 0.38
C TYR A 316 -18.33 21.89 0.24
N TYR A 317 -17.56 20.84 0.52
CA TYR A 317 -18.00 19.45 0.37
C TYR A 317 -19.22 19.13 1.25
N GLN A 318 -19.24 19.57 2.52
CA GLN A 318 -20.38 19.35 3.42
C GLN A 318 -21.60 20.18 3.01
N ALA A 319 -21.40 21.41 2.55
CA ALA A 319 -22.49 22.26 2.07
C ALA A 319 -23.15 21.67 0.82
N CYS A 320 -22.36 21.15 -0.13
CA CYS A 320 -22.89 20.57 -1.37
C CYS A 320 -23.91 19.43 -1.19
N LYS A 321 -23.99 18.81 -0.01
CA LYS A 321 -25.04 17.84 0.35
C LYS A 321 -26.44 18.44 0.33
N PHE A 322 -26.57 19.73 0.65
CA PHE A 322 -27.84 20.41 0.88
C PHE A 322 -28.19 21.41 -0.24
N ILE A 323 -27.27 21.63 -1.19
CA ILE A 323 -27.50 22.52 -2.34
C ILE A 323 -28.61 21.94 -3.23
N GLY A 324 -29.57 22.79 -3.62
CA GLY A 324 -30.68 22.44 -4.50
C GLY A 324 -31.88 21.80 -3.80
N VAL A 325 -31.83 21.62 -2.48
CA VAL A 325 -32.96 21.12 -1.68
C VAL A 325 -33.85 22.30 -1.29
N ASP A 326 -35.11 22.29 -1.74
CA ASP A 326 -36.08 23.33 -1.39
C ASP A 326 -36.71 23.09 -0.01
N ASP A 327 -35.88 23.25 1.03
CA ASP A 327 -36.29 23.16 2.42
C ASP A 327 -35.59 24.26 3.25
N PRO A 328 -36.32 25.04 4.08
CA PRO A 328 -35.72 26.08 4.92
C PRO A 328 -34.63 25.56 5.87
N ALA A 329 -34.75 24.34 6.40
CA ALA A 329 -33.75 23.74 7.29
C ALA A 329 -32.48 23.34 6.53
N ALA A 330 -32.60 22.92 5.26
CA ALA A 330 -31.44 22.69 4.39
C ALA A 330 -30.70 24.00 4.10
N ARG A 331 -31.43 25.09 3.83
CA ARG A 331 -30.86 26.44 3.64
C ARG A 331 -30.14 26.96 4.89
N GLN A 332 -30.75 26.82 6.06
CA GLN A 332 -30.09 27.20 7.32
C GLN A 332 -28.82 26.38 7.56
N CYS A 333 -28.85 25.07 7.28
CA CYS A 333 -27.69 24.20 7.41
C CYS A 333 -26.52 24.64 6.51
N LEU A 334 -26.80 25.09 5.28
CA LEU A 334 -25.79 25.64 4.38
C LEU A 334 -25.11 26.87 4.98
N GLU A 335 -25.89 27.83 5.45
CA GLU A 335 -25.39 29.06 6.08
C GLU A 335 -24.56 28.74 7.34
N ASP A 336 -25.03 27.80 8.16
CA ASP A 336 -24.33 27.38 9.37
C ASP A 336 -22.99 26.72 9.03
N ILE A 337 -22.96 25.83 8.01
CA ILE A 337 -21.72 25.18 7.56
C ILE A 337 -20.71 26.22 7.09
N ILE A 338 -21.11 27.21 6.30
CA ILE A 338 -20.23 28.28 5.79
C ILE A 338 -19.59 29.07 6.93
N ASN A 339 -20.33 29.29 8.03
CA ASN A 339 -19.89 30.10 9.16
C ASN A 339 -19.13 29.31 10.25
N MET A 340 -18.90 28.00 10.07
CA MET A 340 -18.11 27.21 11.02
C MET A 340 -16.66 27.69 11.07
N LYS A 341 -16.05 27.59 12.25
CA LYS A 341 -14.68 28.12 12.48
C LYS A 341 -13.60 27.18 11.96
N SER A 342 -13.93 25.90 11.79
CA SER A 342 -12.98 24.87 11.38
C SER A 342 -13.60 23.84 10.45
N PRO A 343 -12.78 23.21 9.57
CA PRO A 343 -13.19 22.08 8.73
C PRO A 343 -13.82 20.94 9.54
N GLU A 344 -13.33 20.66 10.75
CA GLU A 344 -13.85 19.65 11.66
C GLU A 344 -15.26 19.97 12.17
N GLU A 345 -15.55 21.25 12.46
CA GLU A 345 -16.89 21.70 12.83
C GLU A 345 -17.88 21.58 11.67
N ALA A 346 -17.46 22.01 10.46
CA ALA A 346 -18.25 21.85 9.24
C ALA A 346 -18.57 20.36 8.96
N ALA A 347 -17.55 19.49 9.03
CA ALA A 347 -17.70 18.05 8.91
C ALA A 347 -18.68 17.47 9.93
N ARG A 348 -18.55 17.86 11.21
CA ARG A 348 -19.40 17.38 12.30
C ARG A 348 -20.85 17.80 12.10
N LEU A 349 -21.10 19.05 11.70
CA LEU A 349 -22.43 19.57 11.45
C LEU A 349 -23.09 18.87 10.26
N GLY A 350 -22.43 18.83 9.10
CA GLY A 350 -22.95 18.21 7.89
C GLY A 350 -23.26 16.72 8.06
N ARG A 351 -22.35 15.94 8.67
CA ARG A 351 -22.57 14.52 8.97
C ARG A 351 -23.72 14.30 9.95
N ARG A 352 -23.85 15.14 10.99
CA ARG A 352 -24.95 15.07 11.96
C ARG A 352 -26.30 15.36 11.31
N MET A 353 -26.36 16.36 10.43
CA MET A 353 -27.57 16.72 9.70
C MET A 353 -27.99 15.62 8.73
N GLN A 354 -27.06 15.08 7.95
CA GLN A 354 -27.32 13.92 7.09
C GLN A 354 -27.86 12.71 7.87
N LYS A 355 -27.30 12.42 9.05
CA LYS A 355 -27.74 11.29 9.89
C LYS A 355 -29.14 11.51 10.48
N LYS A 356 -29.47 12.73 10.91
CA LYS A 356 -30.77 13.04 11.53
C LYS A 356 -31.88 13.27 10.50
N HIS A 357 -31.54 13.87 9.36
CA HIS A 357 -32.48 14.31 8.35
C HIS A 357 -31.98 13.91 6.95
N PRO A 358 -31.96 12.60 6.63
CA PRO A 358 -31.44 12.13 5.35
C PRO A 358 -32.24 12.67 4.14
N HIS A 359 -33.52 13.01 4.32
CA HIS A 359 -34.37 13.62 3.28
C HIS A 359 -33.93 15.05 2.90
N LEU A 360 -33.11 15.71 3.73
CA LEU A 360 -32.57 17.04 3.42
C LEU A 360 -31.28 16.97 2.58
N VAL A 361 -30.75 15.77 2.32
CA VAL A 361 -29.61 15.59 1.43
C VAL A 361 -30.13 15.42 0.00
N ARG A 362 -29.48 16.06 -0.96
CA ARG A 362 -29.79 15.93 -2.39
C ARG A 362 -29.85 14.46 -2.82
N SER A 363 -30.81 14.12 -3.67
CA SER A 363 -31.14 12.73 -4.00
C SER A 363 -30.05 11.99 -4.79
N ASP A 364 -29.23 12.72 -5.53
CA ASP A 364 -28.11 12.21 -6.34
C ASP A 364 -26.76 12.22 -5.60
N TRP A 365 -26.75 12.49 -4.28
CA TRP A 365 -25.52 12.68 -3.51
C TRP A 365 -24.50 11.54 -3.66
N GLU A 366 -24.96 10.29 -3.62
CA GLU A 366 -24.08 9.13 -3.74
C GLU A 366 -23.40 9.04 -5.11
N ASP A 367 -24.04 9.56 -6.16
CA ASP A 367 -23.52 9.58 -7.53
C ASP A 367 -22.53 10.74 -7.75
N VAL A 368 -22.75 11.90 -7.11
CA VAL A 368 -21.97 13.13 -7.38
C VAL A 368 -20.86 13.43 -6.38
N LYS A 369 -20.83 12.76 -5.21
CA LYS A 369 -19.89 13.09 -4.11
C LYS A 369 -18.42 13.04 -4.51
N LEU A 370 -18.03 12.14 -5.41
CA LEU A 370 -16.64 12.01 -5.88
C LEU A 370 -16.25 13.20 -6.77
N ASP A 371 -17.13 13.58 -7.70
CA ASP A 371 -16.89 14.70 -8.59
C ASP A 371 -16.85 16.03 -7.85
N ILE A 372 -17.72 16.22 -6.86
CA ILE A 372 -17.72 17.42 -6.01
C ILE A 372 -16.40 17.54 -5.24
N MET A 373 -15.93 16.46 -4.63
CA MET A 373 -14.62 16.46 -3.94
C MET A 373 -13.49 16.74 -4.94
N TYR A 374 -13.54 16.12 -6.12
CA TYR A 374 -12.52 16.31 -7.15
C TYR A 374 -12.43 17.78 -7.60
N GLN A 375 -13.57 18.42 -7.89
CA GLN A 375 -13.60 19.84 -8.27
C GLN A 375 -13.08 20.73 -7.15
N ALA A 376 -13.46 20.46 -5.89
CA ALA A 376 -12.97 21.20 -4.73
C ALA A 376 -11.43 21.14 -4.61
N LEU A 377 -10.85 19.95 -4.83
CA LEU A 377 -9.40 19.78 -4.88
C LEU A 377 -8.80 20.54 -6.06
N LYS A 378 -9.39 20.48 -7.26
CA LYS A 378 -8.92 21.28 -8.41
C LYS A 378 -8.85 22.77 -8.05
N TYR A 379 -9.90 23.35 -7.47
CA TYR A 379 -9.90 24.76 -7.06
C TYR A 379 -8.80 25.06 -6.05
N LYS A 380 -8.60 24.19 -5.05
CA LYS A 380 -7.52 24.34 -4.06
C LYS A 380 -6.15 24.34 -4.72
N PHE A 381 -5.79 23.28 -5.44
CA PHE A 381 -4.44 23.14 -6.00
C PHE A 381 -4.17 24.13 -7.15
N SER A 382 -5.21 24.61 -7.84
CA SER A 382 -5.05 25.70 -8.83
C SER A 382 -4.88 27.08 -8.18
N SER A 383 -5.40 27.31 -6.97
CA SER A 383 -5.32 28.61 -6.28
C SER A 383 -4.00 28.83 -5.54
N TYR A 384 -3.29 27.76 -5.18
CA TYR A 384 -2.09 27.83 -4.34
C TYR A 384 -0.87 27.21 -5.04
N PRO A 385 0.04 28.03 -5.63
CA PRO A 385 1.21 27.53 -6.35
C PRO A 385 2.11 26.59 -5.53
N HIS A 386 2.27 26.86 -4.23
CA HIS A 386 3.06 26.01 -3.34
C HIS A 386 2.40 24.64 -3.09
N LEU A 387 1.07 24.57 -3.00
CA LEU A 387 0.36 23.29 -2.89
C LEU A 387 0.40 22.52 -4.21
N LYS A 388 0.27 23.22 -5.35
CA LYS A 388 0.48 22.63 -6.68
C LYS A 388 1.85 21.97 -6.77
N SER A 389 2.91 22.69 -6.38
CA SER A 389 4.27 22.17 -6.36
C SER A 389 4.42 20.97 -5.42
N MET A 390 3.83 21.03 -4.21
CA MET A 390 3.80 19.90 -3.27
C MET A 390 3.12 18.65 -3.86
N LEU A 391 1.99 18.82 -4.56
CA LEU A 391 1.31 17.68 -5.20
C LEU A 391 2.16 17.10 -6.33
N LEU A 392 2.78 17.96 -7.15
CA LEU A 392 3.66 17.53 -8.24
C LEU A 392 4.93 16.83 -7.75
N SER A 393 5.51 17.26 -6.63
CA SER A 393 6.71 16.62 -6.05
C SER A 393 6.46 15.21 -5.54
N THR A 394 5.19 14.78 -5.44
CA THR A 394 4.83 13.40 -5.13
C THR A 394 4.79 12.49 -6.36
N ALA A 395 5.18 12.95 -7.55
CA ALA A 395 5.24 12.12 -8.76
C ALA A 395 5.98 10.80 -8.48
N GLY A 396 5.47 9.69 -9.03
CA GLY A 396 5.98 8.34 -8.76
C GLY A 396 5.55 7.73 -7.42
N SER A 397 5.02 8.51 -6.47
CA SER A 397 4.57 8.03 -5.15
C SER A 397 3.06 7.72 -5.09
N VAL A 398 2.68 6.77 -4.23
CA VAL A 398 1.28 6.47 -3.89
C VAL A 398 0.84 7.37 -2.74
N LEU A 399 -0.23 8.15 -2.94
CA LEU A 399 -0.79 9.01 -1.91
C LEU A 399 -1.86 8.26 -1.12
N VAL A 400 -1.71 8.21 0.21
CA VAL A 400 -2.67 7.59 1.12
C VAL A 400 -3.14 8.60 2.15
N GLU A 401 -4.44 8.89 2.16
CA GLU A 401 -5.05 9.60 3.30
C GLU A 401 -5.11 8.62 4.47
N ALA A 402 -4.32 8.84 5.51
CA ALA A 402 -4.10 7.88 6.59
C ALA A 402 -5.09 8.06 7.76
N SER A 403 -6.36 8.38 7.47
CA SER A 403 -7.41 8.41 8.48
C SER A 403 -7.75 6.99 8.94
N PRO A 404 -7.56 6.67 10.23
CA PRO A 404 -7.82 5.33 10.76
C PRO A 404 -9.32 5.00 10.91
N HIS A 405 -10.20 5.94 10.56
CA HIS A 405 -11.64 5.83 10.79
C HIS A 405 -12.48 6.11 9.54
N ASP A 406 -11.87 6.59 8.45
CA ASP A 406 -12.57 6.87 7.20
C ASP A 406 -12.23 5.80 6.17
N TYR A 407 -13.13 4.82 6.01
CA TYR A 407 -12.97 3.71 5.08
C TYR A 407 -13.26 4.09 3.62
N PHE A 408 -13.86 5.26 3.38
CA PHE A 408 -14.20 5.68 2.03
C PHE A 408 -13.14 6.64 1.50
N TRP A 409 -12.90 7.75 2.20
CA TRP A 409 -11.93 8.75 1.80
C TRP A 409 -10.51 8.37 2.16
N GLY A 410 -10.33 7.70 3.30
CA GLY A 410 -9.06 7.27 3.84
C GLY A 410 -8.68 5.83 3.54
N GLY A 411 -7.47 5.48 3.95
CA GLY A 411 -6.89 4.14 3.87
C GLY A 411 -7.38 3.19 4.95
N GLY A 412 -8.22 3.63 5.89
CA GLY A 412 -8.60 2.81 7.03
C GLY A 412 -7.43 2.60 7.99
N ARG A 413 -7.65 1.81 9.04
CA ARG A 413 -6.61 1.62 10.07
C ARG A 413 -5.53 0.63 9.62
N ASP A 414 -5.90 -0.33 8.79
CA ASP A 414 -5.10 -1.48 8.35
C ASP A 414 -4.95 -1.52 6.80
N GLY A 415 -5.21 -0.42 6.09
CA GLY A 415 -5.14 -0.34 4.62
C GLY A 415 -6.37 -0.87 3.88
N GLU A 416 -7.46 -1.15 4.60
CA GLU A 416 -8.73 -1.67 4.11
C GLU A 416 -9.66 -0.58 3.56
N GLY A 417 -9.34 0.69 3.78
CA GLY A 417 -10.08 1.83 3.25
C GLY A 417 -9.85 2.03 1.76
N LEU A 418 -10.85 2.58 1.08
CA LEU A 418 -10.85 2.75 -0.37
C LEU A 418 -9.89 3.86 -0.83
N ASN A 419 -9.45 4.73 0.08
CA ASN A 419 -8.51 5.83 -0.16
C ASN A 419 -8.93 6.72 -1.35
N TYR A 420 -10.23 7.03 -1.46
CA TYR A 420 -10.71 7.85 -2.58
C TYR A 420 -10.05 9.24 -2.60
N LEU A 421 -9.65 9.81 -1.46
CA LEU A 421 -8.99 11.11 -1.45
C LEU A 421 -7.60 11.03 -2.10
N GLY A 422 -6.78 10.05 -1.70
CA GLY A 422 -5.49 9.80 -2.33
C GLY A 422 -5.61 9.53 -3.83
N ARG A 423 -6.63 8.76 -4.25
CA ARG A 423 -6.93 8.50 -5.67
C ARG A 423 -7.24 9.78 -6.45
N LEU A 424 -8.10 10.64 -5.91
CA LEU A 424 -8.45 11.91 -6.55
C LEU A 424 -7.25 12.86 -6.66
N LEU A 425 -6.39 12.91 -5.64
CA LEU A 425 -5.16 13.70 -5.67
C LEU A 425 -4.15 13.18 -6.70
N MET A 426 -3.99 11.86 -6.81
CA MET A 426 -3.13 11.25 -7.84
C MET A 426 -3.68 11.50 -9.25
N ARG A 427 -5.00 11.45 -9.44
CA ARG A 427 -5.65 11.85 -10.70
C ARG A 427 -5.33 13.31 -11.05
N LEU A 428 -5.51 14.22 -10.09
CA LEU A 428 -5.22 15.64 -10.27
C LEU A 428 -3.74 15.88 -10.59
N ARG A 429 -2.83 15.20 -9.89
CA ARG A 429 -1.38 15.24 -10.16
C ARG A 429 -1.08 14.87 -11.62
N SER A 430 -1.67 13.80 -12.13
CA SER A 430 -1.48 13.37 -13.51
C SER A 430 -1.98 14.41 -14.53
N GLU A 431 -3.13 15.04 -14.28
CA GLU A 431 -3.64 16.14 -15.12
C GLU A 431 -2.66 17.33 -15.15
N LEU A 432 -2.17 17.75 -13.98
CA LEU A 432 -1.26 18.88 -13.87
C LEU A 432 0.13 18.62 -14.48
N LEU A 433 0.61 17.37 -14.44
CA LEU A 433 1.84 16.95 -15.13
C LEU A 433 1.64 16.95 -16.66
N GLY A 434 0.49 16.49 -17.13
CA GLY A 434 0.14 16.52 -18.56
C GLY A 434 0.02 17.93 -19.14
N GLU A 435 -0.40 18.92 -18.34
CA GLU A 435 -0.42 20.33 -18.75
C GLU A 435 0.99 20.95 -18.83
N SER A 436 1.96 20.41 -18.06
CA SER A 436 3.33 20.93 -17.98
C SER A 436 4.26 20.47 -19.12
N SER A 437 3.91 19.39 -19.83
CA SER A 437 4.64 18.91 -21.02
C SER A 437 4.27 19.67 -22.31
N THR A 438 3.37 20.64 -22.23
CA THR A 438 2.97 21.49 -23.36
C THR A 438 3.31 22.97 -23.13
N SER A 439 4.60 23.31 -23.29
CA SER A 439 5.06 24.69 -23.50
C SER A 439 6.38 24.62 -24.29
N THR A 440 6.57 25.06 -25.54
CA THR A 440 6.03 26.18 -26.38
C THR A 440 6.47 25.94 -27.87
N PRO A 441 6.11 26.73 -28.93
CA PRO A 441 4.82 27.25 -29.41
C PRO A 441 4.47 26.93 -30.91
N GLN A 442 3.16 27.08 -31.22
CA GLN A 442 2.48 27.40 -32.51
C GLN A 442 2.51 26.40 -33.70
N VAL A 443 1.34 25.92 -34.15
CA VAL A 443 0.49 26.51 -35.23
C VAL A 443 -0.80 25.66 -35.46
N ARG A 444 -1.95 26.36 -35.50
CA ARG A 444 -3.28 26.07 -36.12
C ARG A 444 -4.27 25.04 -35.54
N THR A 445 -5.29 25.63 -34.90
CA THR A 445 -6.76 25.46 -35.08
C THR A 445 -7.33 24.14 -35.57
N LEU A 446 -8.34 23.65 -34.84
CA LEU A 446 -9.66 23.33 -35.40
C LEU A 446 -10.75 23.42 -34.30
N GLU A 447 -11.82 24.11 -34.65
CA GLU A 447 -13.03 24.33 -33.89
C GLU A 447 -13.89 23.05 -33.76
N HIS A 448 -14.91 23.13 -32.90
CA HIS A 448 -16.08 22.23 -32.75
C HIS A 448 -15.96 21.09 -31.74
N ILE A 449 -16.45 21.32 -30.52
CA ILE A 449 -17.42 20.40 -29.90
C ILE A 449 -18.55 21.22 -29.30
N LYS A 450 -19.71 21.13 -29.96
CA LYS A 450 -21.00 21.66 -29.50
C LYS A 450 -21.50 20.83 -28.32
N THR A 451 -22.16 21.53 -27.40
CA THR A 451 -23.19 21.03 -26.48
C THR A 451 -24.02 19.88 -27.05
N GLU A 452 -24.06 18.75 -26.36
CA GLU A 452 -25.17 17.79 -26.43
C GLU A 452 -25.68 17.46 -25.04
N LYS A 453 -26.91 17.91 -24.78
CA LYS A 453 -27.80 17.42 -23.72
C LYS A 453 -28.28 16.04 -24.13
N VAL A 454 -27.96 15.00 -23.38
CA VAL A 454 -28.57 13.68 -23.56
C VAL A 454 -29.91 13.65 -22.83
N ASN A 455 -30.97 13.52 -23.63
CA ASN A 455 -32.37 13.45 -23.23
C ASN A 455 -32.75 11.96 -23.11
N LEU A 456 -32.86 11.45 -21.89
CA LEU A 456 -33.27 10.06 -21.62
C LEU A 456 -34.78 9.97 -21.43
N LYS A 457 -35.50 9.91 -22.55
CA LYS A 457 -36.83 9.31 -22.63
C LYS A 457 -36.83 8.27 -23.74
N ASN A 458 -37.43 7.13 -23.41
CA ASN A 458 -37.64 5.93 -24.22
C ASN A 458 -36.51 4.91 -24.08
N TYR A 459 -36.70 3.91 -23.22
CA TYR A 459 -37.02 2.55 -23.65
C TYR A 459 -37.68 1.84 -22.47
N LYS A 460 -39.02 1.72 -22.56
CA LYS A 460 -39.77 0.61 -21.97
C LYS A 460 -39.54 -0.57 -22.91
N ASP A 461 -38.99 -1.65 -22.40
CA ASP A 461 -39.59 -2.99 -22.36
C ASP A 461 -38.65 -3.95 -21.62
#